data_AF-D6E8E6-F1
#
_entry.id   AF-D6E8E6-F1
#
_cell.length_a   1.000
_cell.length_b   1.000
_cell.length_c   1.000
_cell.angle_alpha   90.00
_cell.angle_beta   90.00
_cell.angle_gamma   90.00
#
_symmetry.space_group_name_H-M   'P 1'
#
loop_
_entity.id
_entity.type
_entity.pdbx_description
1 polymer ?
#
loop_
_entity_poly.entity_id
_entity_poly.type
_entity_poly.pdbx_seq_one_letter_code
_entity_poly.pdbx_strand_id
1 'polypeptide(L)'
;MGNSEQKTTESRALKGRDLITIGIFTALYFVVNFVCMLLSGLHPYLWVFMPALDALLAGIPFMLACAKVPKSGTVLIMGMVPSLVYFITGMFTPLILGMMVGACVVAEVIRAATKYRSFAGNTFAYAVFGFGMCGSPLPLWAFHDSFVAQIAAQGMGTDYLAALETAANPAMLVAMFVTTFVAGLVGAYIARGMFKKHFTKAGLA
;
A
#
# COMPACT_ATOMS: atom_id res chain seq x y z
N MET A 1 -6.69 -41.57 32.68
CA MET A 1 -5.60 -40.56 32.58
C MET A 1 -5.32 -40.41 31.09
N GLY A 2 -5.92 -39.50 30.33
CA GLY A 2 -6.14 -38.07 30.55
C GLY A 2 -5.37 -37.35 29.43
N ASN A 3 -6.07 -37.07 28.33
CA ASN A 3 -5.61 -36.47 27.07
C ASN A 3 -4.29 -35.69 27.13
N SER A 4 -3.28 -36.18 26.41
CA SER A 4 -2.19 -35.34 25.93
C SER A 4 -2.76 -34.24 25.04
N GLU A 5 -2.50 -32.99 25.42
CA GLU A 5 -2.88 -31.79 24.70
C GLU A 5 -2.33 -31.83 23.27
N GLN A 6 -3.17 -32.24 22.31
CA GLN A 6 -3.00 -31.86 20.91
C GLN A 6 -3.22 -30.34 20.81
N LYS A 7 -2.17 -29.58 21.09
CA LYS A 7 -2.06 -28.17 20.71
C LYS A 7 -1.99 -28.17 19.19
N THR A 8 -3.15 -28.08 18.53
CA THR A 8 -3.26 -27.93 17.09
C THR A 8 -2.43 -26.73 16.67
N THR A 9 -1.25 -26.97 16.10
CA THR A 9 -0.50 -25.97 15.37
C THR A 9 -1.35 -25.58 14.17
N GLU A 10 -2.23 -24.59 14.36
CA GLU A 10 -2.93 -23.89 13.28
C GLU A 10 -1.90 -23.62 12.18
N SER A 11 -2.05 -24.30 11.05
CA SER A 11 -1.12 -24.19 9.93
C SER A 11 -0.95 -22.72 9.56
N ARG A 12 0.30 -22.22 9.66
CA ARG A 12 0.68 -20.86 9.25
C ARG A 12 0.53 -20.63 7.74
N ALA A 13 0.33 -21.69 6.96
CA ALA A 13 0.14 -21.60 5.52
C ALA A 13 -1.24 -21.00 5.16
N LEU A 14 -1.26 -20.28 4.05
CA LEU A 14 -2.48 -19.77 3.43
C LEU A 14 -3.30 -20.94 2.88
N LYS A 15 -4.58 -20.98 3.23
CA LYS A 15 -5.55 -21.94 2.67
C LYS A 15 -6.29 -21.28 1.50
N GLY A 16 -6.94 -22.06 0.63
CA GLY A 16 -7.71 -21.52 -0.49
C GLY A 16 -8.76 -20.47 -0.09
N ARG A 17 -9.46 -20.68 1.03
CA ARG A 17 -10.40 -19.70 1.61
C ARG A 17 -9.72 -18.38 2.01
N ASP A 18 -8.48 -18.47 2.49
CA ASP A 18 -7.70 -17.29 2.86
C ASP A 18 -7.34 -16.49 1.60
N LEU A 19 -6.92 -17.18 0.52
CA LEU A 19 -6.63 -16.55 -0.78
C LEU A 19 -7.85 -15.86 -1.38
N ILE A 20 -9.05 -16.46 -1.29
CA ILE A 20 -10.31 -15.83 -1.73
C ILE A 20 -10.55 -14.55 -0.93
N THR A 21 -10.38 -14.60 0.39
CA THR A 21 -10.58 -13.43 1.26
C THR A 21 -9.59 -12.32 0.95
N ILE A 22 -8.31 -12.67 0.76
CA ILE A 22 -7.27 -11.74 0.34
C ILE A 22 -7.65 -11.12 -1.01
N GLY A 23 -8.02 -11.94 -2.00
CA GLY A 23 -8.41 -11.46 -3.33
C GLY A 23 -9.55 -10.44 -3.30
N ILE A 24 -10.57 -10.65 -2.47
CA ILE A 24 -11.68 -9.68 -2.30
C ILE A 24 -11.16 -8.34 -1.77
N PHE A 25 -10.34 -8.35 -0.71
CA PHE A 25 -9.80 -7.10 -0.16
C PHE A 25 -8.76 -6.45 -1.07
N THR A 26 -7.99 -7.24 -1.83
CA THR A 26 -7.09 -6.74 -2.86
C THR A 26 -7.87 -6.06 -3.98
N ALA A 27 -9.02 -6.60 -4.40
CA ALA A 27 -9.87 -5.95 -5.38
C ALA A 27 -10.43 -4.61 -4.85
N LEU A 28 -10.89 -4.58 -3.60
CA LEU A 28 -11.33 -3.34 -2.95
C LEU A 28 -10.18 -2.33 -2.83
N TYR A 29 -8.99 -2.78 -2.43
CA TYR A 29 -7.78 -1.97 -2.39
C TYR A 29 -7.47 -1.39 -3.78
N PHE A 30 -7.50 -2.22 -4.82
CA PHE A 30 -7.25 -1.81 -6.20
C PHE A 30 -8.26 -0.77 -6.69
N VAL A 31 -9.55 -0.90 -6.36
CA VAL A 31 -10.57 0.10 -6.70
C VAL A 31 -10.26 1.45 -6.04
N VAL A 32 -9.89 1.46 -4.76
CA VAL A 32 -9.48 2.69 -4.07
C VAL A 32 -8.25 3.31 -4.75
N ASN A 33 -7.25 2.48 -5.04
CA ASN A 33 -6.02 2.89 -5.72
C ASN A 33 -6.32 3.52 -7.09
N PHE A 34 -7.20 2.87 -7.86
CA PHE A 34 -7.62 3.32 -9.17
C PHE A 34 -8.35 4.67 -9.10
N VAL A 35 -9.22 4.88 -8.10
CA VAL A 35 -9.87 6.18 -7.90
C VAL A 35 -8.84 7.26 -7.55
N CYS A 36 -7.90 6.99 -6.65
CA CYS A 36 -6.81 7.92 -6.32
C CYS A 36 -5.97 8.27 -7.54
N MET A 37 -5.69 7.27 -8.39
CA MET A 37 -4.97 7.45 -9.64
C MET A 37 -5.75 8.34 -10.63
N LEU A 38 -7.07 8.15 -10.78
CA LEU A 38 -7.87 9.04 -11.63
C LEU A 38 -7.85 10.50 -11.13
N LEU A 39 -7.92 10.70 -9.81
CA LEU A 39 -7.82 12.03 -9.20
C LEU A 39 -6.43 12.66 -9.40
N SER A 40 -5.39 11.83 -9.44
CA SER A 40 -4.02 12.29 -9.62
C SER A 40 -3.76 12.94 -10.98
N GLY A 41 -4.53 12.58 -12.01
CA GLY A 41 -4.42 13.17 -13.35
C GLY A 41 -4.86 14.64 -13.45
N LEU A 42 -5.50 15.19 -12.41
CA LEU A 42 -6.00 16.57 -12.41
C LEU A 42 -4.90 17.60 -12.15
N HIS A 43 -3.87 17.25 -11.36
CA HIS A 43 -2.83 18.19 -10.95
C HIS A 43 -1.53 17.46 -10.59
N PRO A 44 -0.34 17.94 -11.00
CA PRO A 44 0.94 17.24 -10.76
C PRO A 44 1.25 17.00 -9.28
N TYR A 45 0.94 17.96 -8.40
CA TYR A 45 1.04 17.73 -6.95
C TYR A 45 0.09 16.64 -6.41
N LEU A 46 -1.10 16.45 -6.98
CA LEU A 46 -1.99 15.35 -6.58
C LEU A 46 -1.41 14.00 -6.98
N TRP A 47 -0.64 13.95 -8.07
CA TRP A 47 0.12 12.77 -8.45
C TRP A 47 1.32 12.51 -7.55
N VAL A 48 2.11 13.54 -7.22
CA VAL A 48 3.22 13.43 -6.26
C VAL A 48 2.72 12.91 -4.90
N PHE A 49 1.60 13.43 -4.41
CA PHE A 49 1.01 13.02 -3.12
C PHE A 49 -0.06 11.92 -3.25
N MET A 50 -0.22 11.30 -4.43
CA MET A 50 -1.14 10.18 -4.64
C MET A 50 -0.89 9.03 -3.64
N PRO A 51 0.37 8.62 -3.34
CA PRO A 51 0.61 7.57 -2.37
C PRO A 51 0.06 7.90 -0.98
N ALA A 52 0.03 9.18 -0.59
CA ALA A 52 -0.54 9.60 0.69
C ALA A 52 -2.07 9.54 0.69
N LEU A 53 -2.72 9.97 -0.40
CA LEU A 53 -4.18 9.82 -0.55
C LEU A 53 -4.60 8.35 -0.54
N ASP A 54 -3.85 7.52 -1.26
CA ASP A 54 -4.06 6.08 -1.29
C ASP A 54 -3.84 5.45 0.09
N ALA A 55 -2.76 5.81 0.78
CA ALA A 55 -2.49 5.35 2.14
C ALA A 55 -3.56 5.78 3.16
N LEU A 56 -4.27 6.88 2.91
CA LEU A 56 -5.36 7.30 3.78
C LEU A 56 -6.63 6.45 3.54
N LEU A 57 -7.00 6.28 2.27
CA LEU A 57 -8.28 5.66 1.88
C LEU A 57 -8.22 4.13 1.87
N ALA A 58 -7.10 3.56 1.44
CA ALA A 58 -6.91 2.12 1.31
C ALA A 58 -6.62 1.42 2.65
N GLY A 59 -6.58 2.19 3.75
CA GLY A 59 -6.37 1.66 5.10
C GLY A 59 -7.49 0.73 5.54
N ILE A 60 -8.72 0.98 5.09
CA ILE A 60 -9.87 0.13 5.41
C ILE A 60 -9.70 -1.29 4.85
N PRO A 61 -9.60 -1.51 3.52
CA PRO A 61 -9.47 -2.86 2.98
C PRO A 61 -8.21 -3.56 3.48
N PHE A 62 -7.09 -2.85 3.63
CA PHE A 62 -5.85 -3.42 4.15
C PHE A 62 -5.98 -3.92 5.58
N MET A 63 -6.48 -3.07 6.48
CA MET A 63 -6.58 -3.43 7.89
C MET A 63 -7.61 -4.55 8.12
N LEU A 64 -8.70 -4.56 7.34
CA LEU A 64 -9.68 -5.64 7.37
C LEU A 64 -9.11 -6.97 6.84
N ALA A 65 -8.33 -6.94 5.76
CA ALA A 65 -7.64 -8.13 5.26
C ALA A 65 -6.68 -8.71 6.31
N CYS A 66 -5.90 -7.84 6.97
CA CYS A 66 -4.98 -8.25 8.03
C CYS A 66 -5.72 -8.83 9.24
N ALA A 67 -6.91 -8.30 9.56
CA ALA A 67 -7.76 -8.80 10.63
C ALA A 67 -8.40 -10.15 10.31
N LYS A 68 -8.86 -10.35 9.07
CA LYS A 68 -9.51 -11.61 8.64
C LYS A 68 -8.50 -12.71 8.35
N VAL A 69 -7.33 -12.35 7.83
CA VAL A 69 -6.25 -13.27 7.47
C VAL A 69 -4.96 -12.83 8.19
N PRO A 70 -4.82 -13.14 9.49
CA PRO A 70 -3.62 -12.82 10.26
C PRO A 70 -2.52 -13.86 9.99
N LYS A 71 -2.16 -14.05 8.71
CA LYS A 71 -1.17 -15.01 8.23
C LYS A 71 -0.15 -14.34 7.31
N SER A 72 1.00 -14.99 7.18
CA SER A 72 2.09 -14.50 6.33
C SER A 72 1.72 -14.47 4.86
N GLY A 73 2.22 -13.47 4.12
CA GLY A 73 2.00 -13.33 2.68
C GLY A 73 0.70 -12.62 2.30
N THR A 74 -0.14 -12.29 3.28
CA THR A 74 -1.34 -11.47 3.08
C THR A 74 -0.99 -10.12 2.45
N VAL A 75 0.02 -9.44 3.01
CA VAL A 75 0.47 -8.11 2.53
C VAL A 75 1.09 -8.22 1.14
N LEU A 76 1.89 -9.26 0.91
CA LEU A 76 2.57 -9.48 -0.36
C LEU A 76 1.57 -9.66 -1.49
N ILE A 77 0.55 -10.51 -1.32
CA ILE A 77 -0.49 -10.71 -2.34
C ILE A 77 -1.29 -9.42 -2.55
N MET A 78 -1.61 -8.69 -1.48
CA MET A 78 -2.34 -7.42 -1.57
C MET A 78 -1.59 -6.36 -2.35
N GLY A 79 -0.28 -6.23 -2.18
CA GLY A 79 0.53 -5.22 -2.88
C GLY A 79 0.95 -5.62 -4.29
N MET A 80 1.30 -6.90 -4.48
CA MET A 80 1.84 -7.38 -5.74
C MET A 80 0.80 -7.40 -6.85
N VAL A 81 -0.45 -7.80 -6.56
CA VAL A 81 -1.49 -7.88 -7.60
C VAL A 81 -1.75 -6.52 -8.26
N PRO A 82 -2.04 -5.43 -7.54
CA PRO A 82 -2.14 -4.08 -8.11
C PRO A 82 -0.89 -3.65 -8.88
N SER A 83 0.29 -3.84 -8.28
CA SER A 83 1.55 -3.35 -8.85
C SER A 83 1.91 -4.07 -10.15
N LEU A 84 1.62 -5.36 -10.24
CA LEU A 84 1.76 -6.14 -11.47
C LEU A 84 0.79 -5.67 -12.55
N VAL A 85 -0.47 -5.38 -12.19
CA VAL A 85 -1.45 -4.83 -13.14
C VAL A 85 -0.95 -3.49 -13.70
N TYR A 86 -0.50 -2.58 -12.85
CA TYR A 86 0.02 -1.28 -13.31
C TYR A 86 1.29 -1.38 -14.15
N PHE A 87 2.16 -2.35 -13.85
CA PHE A 87 3.36 -2.58 -14.63
C PHE A 87 3.03 -3.19 -16.01
N ILE A 88 2.19 -4.23 -16.06
CA ILE A 88 1.84 -4.93 -17.31
C ILE A 88 1.06 -4.01 -18.26
N THR A 89 0.22 -3.11 -17.72
CA THR A 89 -0.50 -2.10 -18.49
C THR A 89 0.39 -0.95 -18.99
N GLY A 90 1.66 -0.89 -18.56
CA GLY A 90 2.60 0.15 -18.93
C GLY A 90 2.35 1.50 -18.27
N MET A 91 1.48 1.56 -17.26
CA MET A 91 1.12 2.81 -16.58
C MET A 91 2.26 3.30 -15.67
N PHE A 92 3.00 2.39 -15.04
CA PHE A 92 4.13 2.72 -14.19
C PHE A 92 5.41 2.00 -14.60
N THR A 93 6.55 2.61 -14.27
CA THR A 93 7.88 2.04 -14.50
C THR A 93 8.11 0.79 -13.63
N PRO A 94 9.10 -0.08 -13.96
CA PRO A 94 9.46 -1.23 -13.10
C PRO A 94 9.78 -0.86 -11.64
N LEU A 95 10.08 0.41 -11.35
CA LEU A 95 10.37 0.90 -10.01
C LEU A 95 9.21 0.67 -9.03
N ILE A 96 7.95 0.67 -9.52
CA ILE A 96 6.78 0.34 -8.70
C ILE A 96 6.89 -1.07 -8.11
N LEU A 97 7.39 -2.05 -8.88
CA LEU A 97 7.54 -3.42 -8.42
C LEU A 97 8.64 -3.51 -7.36
N GLY A 98 9.78 -2.86 -7.59
CA GLY A 98 10.89 -2.84 -6.62
C GLY A 98 10.48 -2.21 -5.29
N MET A 99 9.82 -1.05 -5.34
CA MET A 99 9.30 -0.38 -4.14
C MET A 99 8.22 -1.21 -3.44
N MET A 100 7.29 -1.80 -4.20
CA MET A 100 6.23 -2.64 -3.62
C MET A 100 6.79 -3.88 -2.94
N VAL A 101 7.72 -4.60 -3.59
CA VAL A 101 8.38 -5.78 -3.00
C VAL A 101 9.11 -5.38 -1.72
N GLY A 102 9.91 -4.31 -1.75
CA GLY A 102 10.62 -3.80 -0.57
C GLY A 102 9.66 -3.46 0.58
N ALA A 103 8.61 -2.69 0.29
CA ALA A 103 7.60 -2.30 1.27
C ALA A 103 6.84 -3.51 1.83
N CYS A 104 6.48 -4.48 0.99
CA CYS A 104 5.82 -5.73 1.40
C CYS A 104 6.70 -6.55 2.32
N VAL A 105 8.00 -6.69 2.01
CA VAL A 105 8.95 -7.44 2.83
C VAL A 105 9.09 -6.80 4.21
N VAL A 106 9.29 -5.48 4.28
CA VAL A 106 9.42 -4.79 5.57
C VAL A 106 8.12 -4.85 6.37
N ALA A 107 6.97 -4.63 5.72
CA ALA A 107 5.67 -4.76 6.34
C ALA A 107 5.41 -6.17 6.89
N GLU A 108 5.77 -7.20 6.13
CA GLU A 108 5.66 -8.61 6.54
C GLU A 108 6.57 -8.92 7.74
N VAL A 109 7.80 -8.38 7.77
CA VAL A 109 8.70 -8.49 8.93
C VAL A 109 8.10 -7.86 10.18
N ILE A 110 7.50 -6.65 10.06
CA ILE A 110 6.81 -5.98 11.17
C ILE A 110 5.64 -6.84 11.68
N ARG A 111 4.83 -7.40 10.77
CA ARG A 111 3.71 -8.28 11.14
C ARG A 111 4.19 -9.57 11.79
N ALA A 112 5.27 -10.16 11.30
CA ALA A 112 5.89 -11.35 11.88
C ALA A 112 6.39 -11.07 13.30
N ALA A 113 7.12 -9.96 13.51
CA ALA A 113 7.61 -9.54 14.82
C ALA A 113 6.48 -9.29 15.83
N THR A 114 5.33 -8.82 15.35
CA THR A 114 4.13 -8.55 16.16
C THR A 114 3.12 -9.70 16.17
N LYS A 115 3.53 -10.89 15.73
CA LYS A 115 2.74 -12.14 15.72
C LYS A 115 1.40 -12.02 14.98
N TYR A 116 1.31 -11.16 13.97
CA TYR A 116 0.17 -10.96 13.05
C TYR A 116 -1.16 -10.51 13.68
N ARG A 117 -1.24 -10.43 15.02
CA ARG A 117 -2.45 -10.13 15.80
C ARG A 117 -2.38 -8.82 16.56
N SER A 118 -1.36 -7.99 16.32
CA SER A 118 -1.27 -6.66 16.92
C SER A 118 -1.88 -5.62 15.99
N PHE A 119 -2.82 -4.81 16.51
CA PHE A 119 -3.34 -3.66 15.78
C PHE A 119 -2.22 -2.65 15.46
N ALA A 120 -1.37 -2.33 16.45
CA ALA A 120 -0.24 -1.42 16.25
C ALA A 120 0.75 -2.00 15.22
N GLY A 121 1.04 -3.30 15.29
CA GLY A 121 1.88 -3.98 14.31
C GLY A 121 1.33 -3.90 12.88
N ASN A 122 0.03 -4.18 12.70
CA ASN A 122 -0.63 -4.04 11.40
C ASN A 122 -0.67 -2.58 10.92
N THR A 123 -0.80 -1.61 11.83
CA THR A 123 -0.81 -0.17 11.52
C THR A 123 0.56 0.29 11.01
N PHE A 124 1.64 -0.05 11.71
CA PHE A 124 3.01 0.25 11.24
C PHE A 124 3.34 -0.48 9.95
N ALA A 125 2.94 -1.75 9.83
CA ALA A 125 3.10 -2.50 8.59
C ALA A 125 2.35 -1.83 7.43
N TYR A 126 1.14 -1.30 7.65
CA TYR A 126 0.40 -0.58 6.64
C TYR A 126 1.05 0.75 6.24
N ALA A 127 1.53 1.52 7.21
CA ALA A 127 2.22 2.78 6.94
C ALA A 127 3.49 2.58 6.10
N VAL A 128 4.23 1.49 6.34
CA VAL A 128 5.38 1.10 5.50
C VAL A 128 4.93 0.54 4.15
N PHE A 129 3.88 -0.27 4.12
CA PHE A 129 3.31 -0.82 2.88
C PHE A 129 2.91 0.29 1.90
N GLY A 130 2.42 1.44 2.39
CA GLY A 130 2.10 2.61 1.58
C GLY A 130 3.29 3.13 0.75
N PHE A 131 4.54 2.90 1.17
CA PHE A 131 5.72 3.24 0.37
C PHE A 131 5.82 2.46 -0.94
N GLY A 132 5.14 1.32 -1.05
CA GLY A 132 5.05 0.59 -2.31
C GLY A 132 4.48 1.46 -3.43
N MET A 133 3.45 2.26 -3.12
CA MET A 133 2.82 3.15 -4.10
C MET A 133 3.67 4.38 -4.43
N CYS A 134 4.64 4.73 -3.59
CA CYS A 134 5.61 5.79 -3.90
C CYS A 134 6.44 5.48 -5.15
N GLY A 135 6.54 4.21 -5.57
CA GLY A 135 7.21 3.86 -6.82
C GLY A 135 6.56 4.42 -8.10
N SER A 136 5.33 4.94 -8.01
CA SER A 136 4.67 5.65 -9.11
C SER A 136 5.31 7.04 -9.35
N PRO A 137 5.38 7.94 -8.35
CA PRO A 137 6.02 9.24 -8.49
C PRO A 137 7.55 9.23 -8.42
N LEU A 138 8.17 8.20 -7.80
CA LEU A 138 9.62 8.12 -7.61
C LEU A 138 10.50 8.26 -8.88
N PRO A 139 10.08 7.81 -10.09
CA PRO A 139 10.83 8.03 -11.33
C PRO A 139 11.12 9.50 -11.63
N LEU A 140 10.29 10.44 -11.14
CA LEU A 140 10.56 11.87 -11.26
C LEU A 140 11.92 12.26 -10.66
N TRP A 141 12.33 11.63 -9.55
CA TRP A 141 13.61 11.90 -8.92
C TRP A 141 14.70 10.91 -9.35
N ALA A 142 14.35 9.64 -9.56
CA ALA A 142 15.33 8.60 -9.89
C ALA A 142 15.81 8.65 -11.35
N PHE A 143 14.92 9.06 -12.26
CA PHE A 143 15.12 9.06 -13.70
C PHE A 143 14.59 10.36 -14.33
N HIS A 144 14.90 11.49 -13.69
CA HIS A 144 14.30 12.80 -13.99
C HIS A 144 14.25 13.12 -15.48
N ASP A 145 15.40 13.20 -16.15
CA ASP A 145 15.49 13.66 -17.53
C ASP A 145 14.72 12.76 -18.51
N SER A 146 14.81 11.44 -18.33
CA SER A 146 14.10 10.49 -19.19
C SER A 146 12.60 10.47 -18.91
N PHE A 147 12.20 10.67 -17.65
CA PHE A 147 10.80 10.73 -17.25
C PHE A 147 10.12 12.01 -17.75
N VAL A 148 10.76 13.18 -17.59
CA VAL A 148 10.26 14.46 -18.10
C VAL A 148 10.16 14.44 -19.62
N ALA A 149 11.17 13.91 -20.32
CA ALA A 149 11.12 13.76 -21.78
C ALA A 149 9.98 12.83 -22.24
N GLN A 150 9.74 11.73 -21.52
CA GLN A 150 8.64 10.81 -21.80
C GLN A 150 7.27 11.49 -21.62
N ILE A 151 7.07 12.21 -20.51
CA ILE A 151 5.83 12.93 -20.21
C ILE A 151 5.59 14.04 -21.23
N ALA A 152 6.63 14.78 -21.63
CA ALA A 152 6.55 15.77 -22.68
C ALA A 152 6.14 15.14 -24.03
N ALA A 153 6.71 13.98 -24.38
CA ALA A 153 6.34 13.23 -25.59
C ALA A 153 4.90 12.67 -25.55
N GLN A 154 4.34 12.42 -24.37
CA GLN A 154 2.94 12.06 -24.19
C GLN A 154 1.97 13.25 -24.34
N GLY A 155 2.48 14.46 -24.60
CA GLY A 155 1.66 15.63 -24.89
C GLY A 155 1.16 16.38 -23.67
N MET A 156 1.76 16.16 -22.49
CA MET A 156 1.43 16.94 -21.29
C MET A 156 1.83 18.41 -21.47
N GLY A 157 0.96 19.33 -21.01
CA GLY A 157 1.15 20.76 -21.19
C GLY A 157 2.39 21.32 -20.50
N THR A 158 2.90 22.45 -21.00
CA THR A 158 4.09 23.13 -20.47
C THR A 158 3.95 23.51 -19.00
N ASP A 159 2.75 23.90 -18.57
CA ASP A 159 2.46 24.28 -17.17
C ASP A 159 2.55 23.07 -16.23
N TYR A 160 2.15 21.89 -16.71
CA TYR A 160 2.25 20.65 -15.95
C TYR A 160 3.72 20.25 -15.74
N LEU A 161 4.53 20.36 -16.78
CA LEU A 161 5.97 20.10 -16.72
C LEU A 161 6.68 21.09 -15.78
N ALA A 162 6.36 22.38 -15.86
CA ALA A 162 6.96 23.39 -14.97
C ALA A 162 6.65 23.13 -13.48
N ALA A 163 5.43 22.68 -13.18
CA ALA A 163 5.05 22.29 -11.83
C ALA A 163 5.74 20.99 -11.37
N LEU A 164 5.94 20.02 -12.27
CA LEU A 164 6.71 18.80 -11.98
C LEU A 164 8.19 19.11 -11.70
N GLU A 165 8.82 19.97 -12.50
CA GLU A 165 10.19 20.44 -12.28
C GLU A 165 10.34 21.12 -10.92
N THR A 166 9.37 21.96 -10.54
CA THR A 166 9.32 22.58 -9.20
C THR A 166 9.19 21.51 -8.11
N ALA A 167 8.40 20.47 -8.35
CA ALA A 167 8.21 19.37 -7.42
C ALA A 167 9.41 18.40 -7.35
N ALA A 168 10.27 18.35 -8.37
CA ALA A 168 11.40 17.42 -8.49
C ALA A 168 12.61 17.78 -7.59
N ASN A 169 12.35 18.37 -6.42
CA ASN A 169 13.39 18.70 -5.45
C ASN A 169 13.42 17.67 -4.28
N PRO A 170 14.55 17.55 -3.56
CA PRO A 170 14.68 16.58 -2.47
C PRO A 170 13.71 16.82 -1.29
N ALA A 171 13.32 18.07 -1.02
CA ALA A 171 12.40 18.37 0.08
C ALA A 171 11.00 17.81 -0.21
N MET A 172 10.54 17.89 -1.45
CA MET A 172 9.27 17.31 -1.89
C MET A 172 9.29 15.78 -1.87
N LEU A 173 10.43 15.16 -2.23
CA LEU A 173 10.60 13.72 -2.10
C LEU A 173 10.43 13.26 -0.64
N VAL A 174 11.11 13.95 0.29
CA VAL A 174 10.98 13.66 1.73
C VAL A 174 9.55 13.90 2.21
N ALA A 175 8.92 15.01 1.79
CA ALA A 175 7.54 15.32 2.12
C ALA A 175 6.58 14.22 1.66
N MET A 176 6.74 13.71 0.44
CA MET A 176 5.94 12.60 -0.09
C MET A 176 6.02 11.36 0.81
N PHE A 177 7.23 10.90 1.16
CA PHE A 177 7.38 9.74 2.05
C PHE A 177 6.79 10.01 3.44
N VAL A 178 7.08 11.16 4.05
CA VAL A 178 6.58 11.49 5.39
C VAL A 178 5.06 11.55 5.41
N THR A 179 4.45 12.27 4.46
CA THR A 179 2.98 12.37 4.35
C THR A 179 2.35 11.02 4.07
N THR A 180 2.95 10.17 3.24
CA THR A 180 2.46 8.80 2.97
C THR A 180 2.45 7.95 4.22
N PHE A 181 3.53 8.01 5.00
CA PHE A 181 3.63 7.28 6.25
C PHE A 181 2.58 7.75 7.26
N VAL A 182 2.45 9.07 7.46
CA VAL A 182 1.48 9.66 8.38
C VAL A 182 0.05 9.36 7.93
N ALA A 183 -0.25 9.49 6.64
CA ALA A 183 -1.56 9.16 6.08
C ALA A 183 -1.91 7.69 6.28
N GLY A 184 -0.95 6.77 6.12
CA GLY A 184 -1.12 5.35 6.41
C GLY A 184 -1.49 5.09 7.88
N LEU A 185 -0.80 5.75 8.82
CA LEU A 185 -1.15 5.68 10.24
C LEU A 185 -2.58 6.17 10.47
N VAL A 186 -2.92 7.36 9.97
CA VAL A 186 -4.26 7.96 10.13
C VAL A 186 -5.34 7.07 9.50
N GLY A 187 -5.12 6.56 8.29
CA GLY A 187 -6.05 5.67 7.58
C GLY A 187 -6.32 4.38 8.35
N ALA A 188 -5.30 3.80 8.99
CA ALA A 188 -5.47 2.63 9.86
C ALA A 188 -6.34 2.94 11.09
N TYR A 189 -6.17 4.12 11.72
CA TYR A 189 -6.99 4.53 12.86
C TYR A 189 -8.44 4.86 12.45
N ILE A 190 -8.65 5.48 11.29
CA ILE A 190 -9.99 5.69 10.71
C ILE A 190 -10.69 4.33 10.53
N ALA A 191 -9.99 3.36 9.93
CA ALA A 191 -10.51 2.01 9.76
C ALA A 191 -10.90 1.38 11.11
N ARG A 192 -10.04 1.51 12.14
CA ARG A 192 -10.35 1.02 13.50
C ARG A 192 -11.61 1.65 14.08
N GLY A 193 -11.76 2.96 13.93
CA GLY A 193 -12.93 3.70 14.41
C GLY A 193 -14.22 3.21 13.73
N MET A 194 -14.22 3.11 12.41
CA MET A 194 -15.38 2.69 11.62
C MET A 194 -15.79 1.24 11.86
N PHE A 195 -14.81 0.34 12.01
CA PHE A 195 -15.06 -1.11 12.10
C PHE A 195 -14.73 -1.69 13.47
N LYS A 196 -14.80 -0.90 14.55
CA LYS A 196 -14.44 -1.30 15.93
C LYS A 196 -14.99 -2.69 16.31
N LYS A 197 -16.27 -2.97 16.04
CA LYS A 197 -16.89 -4.28 16.31
C LYS A 197 -16.23 -5.44 15.56
N HIS A 198 -15.79 -5.24 14.32
CA HIS A 198 -15.10 -6.26 13.53
C HIS A 198 -13.68 -6.49 14.03
N PHE A 199 -12.95 -5.42 14.38
CA PHE A 199 -11.62 -5.52 14.98
C PHE A 199 -11.66 -6.22 16.35
N THR A 200 -12.66 -5.92 17.20
CA THR A 200 -12.85 -6.62 18.48
C THR A 200 -13.12 -8.11 18.27
N LYS A 201 -13.98 -8.48 17.32
CA LYS A 201 -14.21 -9.89 16.98
C LYS A 201 -12.96 -10.60 16.46
N ALA A 202 -12.06 -9.88 15.79
CA ALA A 202 -10.79 -10.39 15.30
C ALA A 202 -9.67 -10.43 16.36
N GLY A 203 -9.95 -10.02 17.61
CA GLY A 203 -8.95 -9.97 18.69
C GLY A 203 -7.95 -8.82 18.57
N LEU A 204 -8.29 -7.77 17.82
CA LEU A 204 -7.47 -6.58 17.56
C LEU A 204 -7.94 -5.34 18.35
N ALA A 205 -8.78 -5.52 19.38
CA ALA A 205 -9.35 -4.44 20.20
C ALA A 205 -8.34 -3.81 21.15
#